data_AF-A0A2W0BSQ6-F1
#
_entry.id   AF-A0A2W0BSQ6-F1
#
_cell.length_a   1.000
_cell.length_b   1.000
_cell.length_c   1.000
_cell.angle_alpha   90.00
_cell.angle_beta   90.00
_cell.angle_gamma   90.00
#
_symmetry.space_group_name_H-M   'P 1'
#
loop_
_entity.id
_entity.type
_entity.pdbx_description
1 polymer ?
#
loop_
_entity_poly.entity_id
_entity_poly.type
_entity_poly.pdbx_seq_one_letter_code
_entity_poly.pdbx_strand_id
1 'polypeptide(L)'
;MPGLTLQATLIWLSCPILQLFCVYLLYRRKLLKQFAFFASYLILLTLLNVVRFVCYRKFGFSSWPYFSVYWVGTALANMAALAVLYEIFCAAFTPFAGLQDLAKIVFKWAAGSVFFIGFLVFISNPASSVGAPHRWLATGVHDFERIVGVMECALLIFLFIGSQHLGVSMRNRVFGFALGFGFDAFCTIVVYSALAASHISKFPLWSQFLPMAYYSSLLIWVGYLLKPEPSRESIQIPITSPLLRWNEVALQMGHSGGKVALLNQEPFMPQVERMVEKVLQKQVVERRRSRYQAAHGSES
;
A
#
# COMPACT_ATOMS: atom_id res chain seq x y z
N MET A 1 -3.24 6.88 -44.72
CA MET A 1 -3.47 6.83 -43.25
C MET A 1 -4.03 5.47 -42.93
N PRO A 2 -3.29 4.55 -42.29
CA PRO A 2 -3.85 3.24 -41.98
C PRO A 2 -4.96 3.46 -40.94
N GLY A 3 -6.21 3.25 -41.35
CA GLY A 3 -7.32 3.25 -40.41
C GLY A 3 -7.04 2.22 -39.33
N LEU A 4 -7.21 2.59 -38.05
CA LEU A 4 -7.26 1.55 -37.02
C LEU A 4 -8.32 0.55 -37.47
N THR A 5 -7.94 -0.71 -37.57
CA THR A 5 -8.91 -1.78 -37.75
C THR A 5 -9.92 -1.70 -36.59
N LEU A 6 -11.18 -2.06 -36.84
CA LEU A 6 -12.22 -2.13 -35.79
C LEU A 6 -11.72 -2.91 -34.57
N GLN A 7 -10.97 -3.99 -34.81
CA GLN A 7 -10.30 -4.78 -33.79
C GLN A 7 -9.35 -3.95 -32.90
N ALA A 8 -8.48 -3.13 -33.48
CA ALA A 8 -7.55 -2.30 -32.72
C ALA A 8 -8.29 -1.27 -31.86
N THR A 9 -9.36 -0.69 -32.37
CA THR A 9 -10.19 0.27 -31.62
C THR A 9 -10.89 -0.40 -30.43
N LEU A 10 -11.41 -1.61 -30.62
CA LEU A 10 -12.04 -2.39 -29.53
C LEU A 10 -11.04 -2.73 -28.43
N ILE A 11 -9.82 -3.15 -28.78
CA ILE A 11 -8.74 -3.46 -27.83
C ILE A 11 -8.31 -2.20 -27.05
N TRP A 12 -8.30 -1.04 -27.70
CA TRP A 12 -7.98 0.23 -27.05
C TRP A 12 -9.07 0.65 -26.05
N LEU A 13 -10.33 0.36 -26.34
CA LEU A 13 -11.46 0.72 -25.48
C LEU A 13 -11.70 -0.28 -24.34
N SER A 14 -11.32 -1.55 -24.49
CA SER A 14 -11.56 -2.55 -23.44
C SER A 14 -10.87 -2.22 -22.12
N CYS A 15 -9.67 -1.64 -22.17
CA CYS A 15 -8.92 -1.23 -20.98
C CYS A 15 -9.63 -0.12 -20.17
N PRO A 16 -9.95 1.07 -20.74
CA PRO A 16 -10.66 2.12 -20.01
C PRO A 16 -12.06 1.70 -19.57
N ILE A 17 -12.76 0.83 -20.31
CA ILE A 17 -14.04 0.28 -19.88
C ILE A 17 -13.88 -0.53 -18.58
N LEU A 18 -12.86 -1.39 -18.50
CA LEU A 18 -12.60 -2.17 -17.29
C LEU A 18 -12.14 -1.29 -16.11
N GLN A 19 -11.36 -0.25 -16.36
CA GLN A 19 -10.96 0.75 -15.36
C GLN A 19 -12.18 1.49 -14.80
N LEU A 20 -13.08 1.97 -15.67
CA LEU A 20 -14.33 2.60 -15.26
C LEU A 20 -15.25 1.63 -14.51
N PHE A 21 -15.26 0.35 -14.89
CA PHE A 21 -15.99 -0.67 -14.17
C PHE A 21 -15.46 -0.86 -12.75
N CYS A 22 -14.13 -0.88 -12.54
CA CYS A 22 -13.53 -0.87 -11.20
C CYS A 22 -13.96 0.35 -10.38
N VAL A 23 -13.93 1.55 -10.98
CA VAL A 23 -14.40 2.79 -10.33
C VAL A 23 -15.88 2.72 -9.97
N TYR A 24 -16.71 2.17 -10.86
CA TYR A 24 -18.13 1.94 -10.61
C TYR A 24 -18.34 0.99 -9.43
N LEU A 25 -17.58 -0.12 -9.35
CA LEU A 25 -17.64 -1.03 -8.21
C LEU A 25 -17.22 -0.35 -6.90
N LEU A 26 -16.17 0.47 -6.91
CA LEU A 26 -15.76 1.26 -5.74
C LEU A 26 -16.86 2.23 -5.29
N TYR A 27 -17.52 2.90 -6.24
CA TYR A 27 -18.66 3.80 -5.97
C TYR A 27 -19.83 3.02 -5.35
N ARG A 28 -20.25 1.92 -5.97
CA ARG A 28 -21.37 1.08 -5.50
C ARG A 28 -21.14 0.51 -4.10
N ARG A 29 -19.89 0.20 -3.76
CA ARG A 29 -19.49 -0.33 -2.44
C ARG A 29 -19.17 0.76 -1.42
N LYS A 30 -19.30 2.05 -1.77
CA LYS A 30 -18.97 3.23 -0.93
C LYS A 30 -17.51 3.26 -0.45
N LEU A 31 -16.60 2.68 -1.24
CA LEU A 31 -15.17 2.55 -0.90
C LEU A 31 -14.31 3.70 -1.42
N LEU A 32 -14.89 4.65 -2.17
CA LEU A 32 -14.14 5.76 -2.77
C LEU A 32 -13.41 6.63 -1.74
N LYS A 33 -13.96 6.82 -0.54
CA LYS A 33 -13.30 7.58 0.52
C LYS A 33 -12.24 6.78 1.27
N GLN A 34 -12.38 5.46 1.28
CA GLN A 34 -11.43 4.56 1.96
C GLN A 34 -10.19 4.33 1.10
N PHE A 35 -10.37 4.23 -0.22
CA PHE A 35 -9.32 4.02 -1.21
C PHE A 35 -9.32 5.16 -2.24
N ALA A 36 -9.09 6.38 -1.74
CA ALA A 36 -9.19 7.60 -2.53
C ALA A 36 -8.05 7.71 -3.55
N PHE A 37 -6.84 7.29 -3.17
CA PHE A 37 -5.71 7.29 -4.10
C PHE A 37 -5.91 6.25 -5.20
N PHE A 38 -6.37 5.04 -4.86
CA PHE A 38 -6.67 4.01 -5.86
C PHE A 38 -7.77 4.45 -6.85
N ALA A 39 -8.85 5.05 -6.35
CA ALA A 39 -9.90 5.59 -7.21
C ALA A 39 -9.36 6.70 -8.13
N SER A 40 -8.55 7.62 -7.59
CA SER A 40 -7.94 8.71 -8.35
C SER A 40 -6.98 8.19 -9.42
N TYR A 41 -6.19 7.16 -9.11
CA TYR A 41 -5.31 6.47 -10.06
C TYR A 41 -6.09 5.88 -11.25
N LEU A 42 -7.18 5.17 -11.00
CA LEU A 42 -8.01 4.60 -12.07
C LEU A 42 -8.65 5.67 -12.97
N ILE A 43 -9.12 6.77 -12.37
CA ILE A 43 -9.67 7.91 -13.12
C ILE A 43 -8.57 8.57 -13.97
N LEU A 44 -7.39 8.81 -13.39
CA LEU A 44 -6.24 9.38 -14.09
C LEU A 44 -5.84 8.50 -15.28
N LEU A 45 -5.74 7.18 -15.08
CA LEU A 45 -5.43 6.25 -16.17
C LEU A 45 -6.47 6.28 -17.30
N THR A 46 -7.76 6.32 -16.94
CA THR A 46 -8.84 6.42 -17.91
C THR A 46 -8.70 7.71 -18.74
N LEU A 47 -8.46 8.85 -18.08
CA LEU A 47 -8.26 10.13 -18.74
C LEU A 47 -7.01 10.10 -19.64
N LEU A 48 -5.89 9.59 -19.15
CA LEU A 48 -4.65 9.47 -19.93
C LEU A 48 -4.82 8.57 -21.16
N ASN A 49 -5.59 7.49 -21.06
CA ASN A 49 -5.90 6.62 -22.18
C ASN A 49 -6.73 7.35 -23.25
N VAL A 50 -7.75 8.12 -22.84
CA VAL A 50 -8.56 8.95 -23.75
C VAL A 50 -7.69 10.01 -24.44
N VAL A 51 -6.86 10.73 -23.68
CA VAL A 51 -5.97 11.76 -24.24
C VAL A 51 -4.97 11.15 -25.23
N ARG A 52 -4.35 10.00 -24.88
CA ARG A 52 -3.46 9.26 -25.79
C ARG A 52 -4.16 8.85 -27.08
N PHE A 53 -5.39 8.36 -26.98
CA PHE A 53 -6.18 7.96 -28.15
C PHE A 53 -6.50 9.16 -29.06
N VAL A 54 -6.93 10.29 -28.49
CA VAL A 54 -7.22 11.51 -29.26
C VAL A 54 -5.95 12.04 -29.93
N CYS A 55 -4.83 12.07 -29.22
CA CYS A 55 -3.54 12.49 -29.78
C CYS A 55 -3.09 11.56 -30.91
N TYR A 56 -3.22 10.24 -30.72
CA TYR A 56 -2.91 9.26 -31.76
C TYR A 56 -3.76 9.46 -33.01
N ARG A 57 -5.07 9.70 -32.85
CA ARG A 57 -6.00 9.92 -33.96
C ARG A 57 -5.75 11.22 -34.72
N LYS A 58 -5.38 12.31 -34.01
CA LYS A 58 -5.18 13.63 -34.62
C LYS A 58 -3.79 13.80 -35.23
N PHE A 59 -2.75 13.35 -34.54
CA PHE A 59 -1.35 13.66 -34.92
C PHE A 59 -0.57 12.43 -35.39
N GLY A 60 -1.05 11.21 -35.14
CA GLY A 60 -0.38 9.96 -35.49
C GLY A 60 0.71 9.54 -34.50
N PHE A 61 1.18 8.30 -34.65
CA PHE A 61 2.13 7.65 -33.73
C PHE A 61 3.48 8.36 -33.61
N SER A 62 4.03 8.80 -34.74
CA SER A 62 5.39 9.37 -34.81
C SER A 62 5.44 10.85 -34.43
N SER A 63 4.34 11.42 -33.94
CA SER A 63 4.23 12.84 -33.65
C SER A 63 4.77 13.20 -32.27
N TRP A 64 5.37 14.39 -32.17
CA TRP A 64 5.85 14.94 -30.90
C TRP A 64 4.77 15.00 -29.80
N PRO A 65 3.54 15.47 -30.08
CA PRO A 65 2.49 15.50 -29.07
C PRO A 65 2.13 14.12 -28.53
N TYR A 66 2.07 13.09 -29.39
CA TYR A 66 1.81 11.72 -28.94
C TYR A 66 2.94 11.20 -28.06
N PHE A 67 4.19 11.43 -28.46
CA PHE A 67 5.37 11.05 -27.70
C PHE A 67 5.36 11.69 -26.30
N SER A 68 5.16 13.01 -26.20
CA SER A 68 5.14 13.72 -24.92
C SER A 68 3.99 13.24 -24.02
N VAL A 69 2.77 13.12 -24.56
CA VAL A 69 1.59 12.65 -23.81
C VAL A 69 1.78 11.23 -23.30
N TYR A 70 2.39 10.35 -24.10
CA TYR A 70 2.69 8.99 -23.69
C TYR A 70 3.65 8.97 -22.50
N TRP A 71 4.82 9.59 -22.62
CA TRP A 71 5.84 9.50 -21.57
C TRP A 71 5.50 10.29 -20.31
N VAL A 72 4.98 11.50 -20.44
CA VAL A 72 4.51 12.29 -19.28
C VAL A 72 3.32 11.60 -18.62
N GLY A 73 2.41 11.04 -19.42
CA GLY A 73 1.29 10.25 -18.92
C GLY A 73 1.74 9.02 -18.13
N THR A 74 2.74 8.30 -18.62
CA THR A 74 3.33 7.16 -17.91
C THR A 74 4.00 7.60 -16.60
N ALA A 75 4.75 8.71 -16.60
CA ALA A 75 5.33 9.26 -15.38
C ALA A 75 4.26 9.60 -14.33
N LEU A 76 3.19 10.28 -14.74
CA LEU A 76 2.06 10.62 -13.87
C LEU A 76 1.34 9.37 -13.35
N ALA A 77 1.17 8.33 -14.19
CA ALA A 77 0.60 7.06 -13.77
C ALA A 77 1.46 6.38 -12.70
N ASN A 78 2.78 6.36 -12.86
CA ASN A 78 3.72 5.80 -11.88
C ASN A 78 3.74 6.60 -10.55
N MET A 79 3.64 7.93 -10.62
CA MET A 79 3.49 8.77 -9.42
C MET A 79 2.18 8.46 -8.68
N ALA A 80 1.09 8.32 -9.41
CA ALA A 80 -0.20 7.94 -8.82
C ALA A 80 -0.14 6.52 -8.25
N ALA A 81 0.54 5.56 -8.90
CA ALA A 81 0.75 4.22 -8.38
C ALA A 81 1.52 4.23 -7.05
N LEU A 82 2.57 5.06 -6.90
CA LEU A 82 3.25 5.26 -5.61
C LEU A 82 2.32 5.80 -4.52
N ALA A 83 1.40 6.70 -4.86
CA ALA A 83 0.40 7.21 -3.91
C ALA A 83 -0.59 6.11 -3.49
N VAL A 84 -0.98 5.23 -4.41
CA VAL A 84 -1.75 4.02 -4.09
C VAL A 84 -0.94 3.08 -3.19
N LEU A 85 0.35 2.92 -3.48
CA LEU A 85 1.24 2.07 -2.69
C LEU A 85 1.35 2.54 -1.24
N TYR A 86 1.47 3.86 -1.05
CA TYR A 86 1.39 4.51 0.25
C TYR A 86 0.05 4.23 0.96
N GLU A 87 -1.06 4.36 0.24
CA GLU A 87 -2.41 4.06 0.77
C GLU A 87 -2.53 2.61 1.23
N ILE A 88 -2.08 1.65 0.42
CA ILE A 88 -2.11 0.21 0.73
C ILE A 88 -1.20 -0.10 1.92
N PHE A 89 0.01 0.44 1.95
CA PHE A 89 0.96 0.25 3.05
C PHE A 89 0.39 0.78 4.38
N CYS A 90 -0.15 2.00 4.38
CA CYS A 90 -0.79 2.57 5.58
C CYS A 90 -2.05 1.80 5.99
N ALA A 91 -2.84 1.33 5.01
CA ALA A 91 -4.03 0.51 5.27
C ALA A 91 -3.68 -0.81 5.97
N ALA A 92 -2.55 -1.42 5.61
CA ALA A 92 -2.05 -2.65 6.24
C ALA A 92 -1.71 -2.45 7.73
N PHE A 93 -1.17 -1.30 8.11
CA PHE A 93 -0.83 -0.97 9.51
C PHE A 93 -1.97 -0.33 10.31
N THR A 94 -3.16 -0.15 9.74
CA THR A 94 -4.30 0.46 10.44
C THR A 94 -4.64 -0.16 11.82
N PRO A 95 -4.44 -1.47 12.10
CA PRO A 95 -4.64 -2.01 13.44
C PRO A 95 -3.68 -1.45 14.51
N PHE A 96 -2.53 -0.93 14.11
CA PHE A 96 -1.43 -0.50 14.97
C PHE A 96 -1.16 1.00 14.75
N ALA A 97 -1.87 1.87 15.48
CA ALA A 97 -1.81 3.32 15.26
C ALA A 97 -0.38 3.90 15.34
N GLY A 98 0.42 3.51 16.33
CA GLY A 98 1.80 3.99 16.49
C GLY A 98 2.71 3.51 15.36
N LEU A 99 2.55 2.25 14.96
CA LEU A 99 3.31 1.69 13.85
C LEU A 99 2.87 2.29 12.51
N GLN A 100 1.60 2.65 12.36
CA GLN A 100 1.07 3.33 11.19
C GLN A 100 1.67 4.74 11.03
N ASP A 101 1.79 5.51 12.10
CA ASP A 101 2.41 6.84 12.03
C ASP A 101 3.90 6.77 11.71
N LEU A 102 4.61 5.80 12.30
CA LEU A 102 5.98 5.51 11.92
C LEU A 102 6.08 5.08 10.45
N ALA A 103 5.19 4.20 9.99
CA ALA A 103 5.12 3.74 8.60
C ALA A 103 4.92 4.91 7.62
N LYS A 104 4.06 5.89 7.95
CA LYS A 104 3.88 7.11 7.14
C LYS A 104 5.17 7.93 7.05
N ILE A 105 5.86 8.11 8.17
CA ILE A 105 7.12 8.87 8.22
C ILE A 105 8.18 8.15 7.39
N VAL A 106 8.39 6.86 7.65
CA VAL A 106 9.37 6.02 6.93
C VAL A 106 9.09 6.02 5.43
N PHE A 107 7.84 5.84 5.02
CA PHE A 107 7.48 5.85 3.59
C PHE A 107 7.77 7.21 2.94
N LYS A 108 7.46 8.32 3.61
CA LYS A 108 7.75 9.67 3.07
C LYS A 108 9.25 9.91 2.89
N TRP A 109 10.07 9.50 3.86
CA TRP A 109 11.53 9.62 3.77
C TRP A 109 12.12 8.68 2.74
N ALA A 110 11.63 7.44 2.67
CA ALA A 110 12.07 6.46 1.66
C ALA A 110 11.69 6.90 0.24
N ALA A 111 10.46 7.36 0.03
CA ALA A 111 10.05 7.92 -1.26
C ALA A 111 10.89 9.16 -1.61
N GLY A 112 11.08 10.07 -0.65
CA GLY A 112 11.90 11.27 -0.84
C GLY A 112 13.35 10.95 -1.20
N SER A 113 13.97 9.97 -0.54
CA SER A 113 15.35 9.55 -0.83
C SER A 113 15.46 8.88 -2.19
N VAL A 114 14.49 8.04 -2.58
CA VAL A 114 14.43 7.43 -3.91
C VAL A 114 14.28 8.49 -5.00
N PHE A 115 13.40 9.48 -4.82
CA PHE A 115 13.29 10.60 -5.76
C PHE A 115 14.58 11.41 -5.85
N PHE A 116 15.24 11.66 -4.71
CA PHE A 116 16.49 12.40 -4.68
C PHE A 116 17.62 11.65 -5.39
N ILE A 117 17.79 10.35 -5.11
CA ILE A 117 18.78 9.50 -5.79
C ILE A 117 18.47 9.43 -7.28
N GLY A 118 17.21 9.21 -7.66
CA GLY A 118 16.79 9.20 -9.06
C GLY A 118 17.13 10.51 -9.78
N PHE A 119 16.93 11.66 -9.12
CA PHE A 119 17.31 12.97 -9.64
C PHE A 119 18.83 13.13 -9.80
N LEU A 120 19.63 12.68 -8.83
CA LEU A 120 21.10 12.71 -8.92
C LEU A 120 21.63 11.83 -10.06
N VAL A 121 21.07 10.62 -10.20
CA VAL A 121 21.41 9.69 -11.29
C VAL A 121 21.02 10.31 -12.64
N PHE A 122 19.86 10.97 -12.72
CA PHE A 122 19.41 11.65 -13.92
C PHE A 122 20.39 12.73 -14.39
N ILE A 123 20.87 13.60 -13.49
CA ILE A 123 21.83 14.67 -13.81
C ILE A 123 23.21 14.08 -14.19
N SER A 124 23.60 12.98 -13.54
CA SER A 124 24.94 12.40 -13.69
C SER A 124 25.08 11.52 -14.95
N ASN A 125 23.97 11.17 -15.61
CA ASN A 125 24.00 10.25 -16.75
C ASN A 125 24.34 10.99 -18.06
N PRO A 126 25.46 10.69 -18.75
CA PRO A 126 25.84 11.32 -20.02
C PRO A 126 24.84 11.03 -21.17
N ALA A 127 23.93 10.07 -21.03
CA ALA A 127 22.82 9.92 -21.96
C ALA A 127 21.82 11.10 -21.92
N SER A 128 21.84 11.91 -20.85
CA SER A 128 21.12 13.19 -20.79
C SER A 128 21.80 14.30 -21.62
N SER A 129 23.07 14.13 -22.02
CA SER A 129 23.87 15.12 -22.75
C SER A 129 24.20 14.74 -24.21
N VAL A 130 23.94 13.51 -24.67
CA VAL A 130 24.31 13.06 -26.03
C VAL A 130 23.12 12.95 -27.00
N GLY A 131 23.01 13.95 -27.88
CA GLY A 131 22.70 13.79 -29.32
C GLY A 131 21.27 13.51 -29.80
N ALA A 132 20.32 13.11 -28.94
CA ALA A 132 18.92 12.91 -29.36
C ALA A 132 17.96 13.67 -28.42
N PRO A 133 17.29 14.75 -28.86
CA PRO A 133 16.63 15.74 -27.98
C PRO A 133 15.44 15.23 -27.13
N HIS A 134 15.14 13.94 -27.15
CA HIS A 134 13.92 13.37 -26.57
C HIS A 134 14.06 11.98 -25.92
N ARG A 135 15.21 11.32 -26.07
CA ARG A 135 15.41 9.97 -25.50
C ARG A 135 15.60 10.00 -23.99
N TRP A 136 16.07 11.12 -23.44
CA TRP A 136 16.26 11.32 -22.01
C TRP A 136 14.96 11.14 -21.21
N LEU A 137 13.83 11.59 -21.76
CA LEU A 137 12.52 11.47 -21.10
C LEU A 137 12.09 10.00 -21.06
N ALA A 138 12.21 9.28 -22.17
CA ALA A 138 11.88 7.87 -22.25
C ALA A 138 12.73 7.02 -21.28
N THR A 139 14.05 7.26 -21.27
CA THR A 139 14.98 6.56 -20.37
C THR A 139 14.65 6.85 -18.91
N GLY A 140 14.49 8.12 -18.54
CA GLY A 140 14.19 8.50 -17.15
C GLY A 140 12.86 7.97 -16.65
N VAL A 141 11.82 7.95 -17.51
CA VAL A 141 10.51 7.39 -17.16
C VAL A 141 10.57 5.87 -16.99
N HIS A 142 11.32 5.15 -17.82
CA HIS A 142 11.53 3.71 -17.64
C HIS A 142 12.33 3.38 -16.38
N ASP A 143 13.36 4.16 -16.06
CA ASP A 143 14.12 3.97 -14.81
C ASP A 143 13.21 4.20 -13.59
N PHE A 144 12.37 5.24 -13.64
CA PHE A 144 11.38 5.50 -12.60
C PHE A 144 10.34 4.37 -12.48
N GLU A 145 9.78 3.91 -13.60
CA GLU A 145 8.85 2.78 -13.68
C GLU A 145 9.43 1.52 -13.03
N ARG A 146 10.70 1.20 -13.30
CA ARG A 146 11.38 0.05 -12.69
C ARG A 146 11.49 0.18 -11.17
N ILE A 147 11.85 1.35 -10.68
CA ILE A 147 11.95 1.60 -9.23
C ILE A 147 10.60 1.43 -8.55
N VAL A 148 9.54 2.01 -9.12
CA VAL A 148 8.16 1.86 -8.63
C VAL A 148 7.75 0.39 -8.64
N GLY A 149 8.02 -0.34 -9.73
CA GLY A 149 7.71 -1.77 -9.83
C GLY A 149 8.44 -2.62 -8.77
N VAL A 150 9.69 -2.28 -8.44
CA VAL A 150 10.41 -2.96 -7.34
C VAL A 150 9.72 -2.69 -6.00
N MET A 151 9.26 -1.46 -5.75
CA MET A 151 8.50 -1.13 -4.54
C MET A 151 7.15 -1.86 -4.49
N GLU A 152 6.46 -1.99 -5.62
CA GLU A 152 5.19 -2.75 -5.73
C GLU A 152 5.37 -4.22 -5.41
N CYS A 153 6.39 -4.86 -5.99
CA CYS A 153 6.78 -6.24 -5.66
C CYS A 153 7.17 -6.38 -4.19
N ALA A 154 7.97 -5.46 -3.65
CA ALA A 154 8.41 -5.50 -2.26
C ALA A 154 7.23 -5.36 -1.30
N LEU A 155 6.27 -4.48 -1.61
CA LEU A 155 5.04 -4.36 -0.82
C LEU A 155 4.23 -5.66 -0.84
N LEU A 156 4.06 -6.28 -2.01
CA LEU A 156 3.33 -7.54 -2.12
C LEU A 156 3.99 -8.64 -1.27
N ILE A 157 5.32 -8.78 -1.35
CA ILE A 157 6.07 -9.74 -0.54
C ILE A 157 5.92 -9.41 0.96
N PHE A 158 6.05 -8.13 1.32
CA PHE A 158 5.87 -7.66 2.69
C PHE A 158 4.48 -8.00 3.23
N LEU A 159 3.42 -7.81 2.45
CA LEU A 159 2.06 -8.19 2.84
C LEU A 159 1.85 -9.69 2.86
N PHE A 160 2.53 -10.45 2.00
CA PHE A 160 2.46 -11.91 2.01
C PHE A 160 3.08 -12.48 3.28
N ILE A 161 4.29 -12.06 3.64
CA ILE A 161 4.98 -12.46 4.88
C ILE A 161 4.22 -11.89 6.09
N GLY A 162 3.83 -10.63 6.01
CA GLY A 162 3.10 -9.91 7.04
C GLY A 162 1.67 -10.41 7.25
N SER A 163 1.06 -11.14 6.31
CA SER A 163 -0.31 -11.65 6.45
C SER A 163 -0.49 -12.50 7.71
N GLN A 164 0.52 -13.30 8.06
CA GLN A 164 0.53 -14.14 9.26
C GLN A 164 0.69 -13.32 10.54
N HIS A 165 1.51 -12.26 10.51
CA HIS A 165 1.84 -11.46 11.69
C HIS A 165 0.87 -10.28 11.93
N LEU A 166 0.40 -9.64 10.87
CA LEU A 166 -0.51 -8.48 10.90
C LEU A 166 -1.99 -8.89 10.97
N GLY A 167 -2.29 -10.20 10.89
CA GLY A 167 -3.67 -10.70 10.85
C GLY A 167 -4.43 -10.28 9.59
N VAL A 168 -3.72 -9.87 8.53
CA VAL A 168 -4.33 -9.49 7.27
C VAL A 168 -4.64 -10.77 6.50
N SER A 169 -5.90 -11.21 6.53
CA SER A 169 -6.30 -12.37 5.73
C SER A 169 -6.13 -12.08 4.24
N MET A 170 -5.78 -13.11 3.46
CA MET A 170 -5.71 -13.06 1.99
C MET A 170 -7.05 -12.68 1.32
N ARG A 171 -8.14 -12.60 2.09
CA ARG A 171 -9.45 -12.13 1.63
C ARG A 171 -9.64 -10.61 1.77
N ASN A 172 -8.69 -9.89 2.37
CA ASN A 172 -8.75 -8.44 2.48
C ASN A 172 -8.56 -7.76 1.11
N ARG A 173 -9.33 -6.71 0.82
CA ARG A 173 -9.22 -5.92 -0.40
C ARG A 173 -7.86 -5.27 -0.57
N VAL A 174 -7.23 -4.84 0.53
CA VAL A 174 -5.87 -4.27 0.54
C VAL A 174 -4.85 -5.24 -0.06
N PHE A 175 -4.95 -6.53 0.30
CA PHE A 175 -4.11 -7.58 -0.26
C PHE A 175 -4.39 -7.78 -1.75
N GLY A 176 -5.67 -7.78 -2.15
CA GLY A 176 -6.09 -7.87 -3.56
C GLY A 176 -5.56 -6.75 -4.44
N PHE A 177 -5.57 -5.50 -3.95
CA PHE A 177 -4.98 -4.38 -4.68
C PHE A 177 -3.47 -4.56 -4.84
N ALA A 178 -2.76 -4.85 -3.75
CA ALA A 178 -1.32 -5.10 -3.77
C ALA A 178 -0.94 -6.26 -4.71
N LEU A 179 -1.75 -7.31 -4.76
CA LEU A 179 -1.54 -8.46 -5.64
C LEU A 179 -1.58 -8.06 -7.11
N GLY A 180 -2.55 -7.23 -7.51
CA GLY A 180 -2.63 -6.74 -8.89
C GLY A 180 -1.45 -5.84 -9.26
N PHE A 181 -1.06 -4.89 -8.39
CA PHE A 181 0.11 -4.05 -8.64
C PHE A 181 1.41 -4.87 -8.70
N GLY A 182 1.66 -5.74 -7.71
CA GLY A 182 2.86 -6.57 -7.68
C GLY A 182 2.93 -7.57 -8.84
N PHE A 183 1.80 -8.10 -9.31
CA PHE A 183 1.77 -8.97 -10.49
C PHE A 183 2.15 -8.22 -11.77
N ASP A 184 1.55 -7.04 -11.98
CA ASP A 184 1.85 -6.19 -13.14
C ASP A 184 3.33 -5.75 -13.16
N ALA A 185 3.83 -5.30 -12.00
CA ALA A 185 5.24 -4.95 -11.82
C ALA A 185 6.18 -6.12 -12.09
N PHE A 186 5.88 -7.30 -11.55
CA PHE A 186 6.69 -8.49 -11.74
C PHE A 186 6.79 -8.85 -13.23
N CYS A 187 5.66 -8.91 -13.93
CA CYS A 187 5.63 -9.16 -15.37
C CYS A 187 6.44 -8.10 -16.14
N THR A 188 6.32 -6.83 -15.76
CA THR A 188 7.04 -5.72 -16.39
C THR A 188 8.55 -5.84 -16.24
N ILE A 189 9.03 -6.13 -15.03
CA ILE A 189 10.46 -6.33 -14.75
C ILE A 189 11.01 -7.54 -15.51
N VAL A 190 10.28 -8.67 -15.50
CA VAL A 190 10.68 -9.90 -16.23
C VAL A 190 10.77 -9.64 -17.73
N VAL A 191 9.78 -8.96 -18.32
CA VAL A 191 9.81 -8.64 -19.76
C VAL A 191 10.97 -7.71 -20.11
N TYR A 192 11.18 -6.63 -19.34
CA TYR A 192 12.25 -5.68 -19.63
C TYR A 192 13.65 -6.28 -19.42
N SER A 193 13.82 -7.15 -18.42
CA SER A 193 15.08 -7.88 -18.21
C SER A 193 15.36 -8.89 -19.33
N ALA A 194 14.33 -9.63 -19.76
CA ALA A 194 14.44 -10.55 -20.90
C ALA A 194 14.76 -9.83 -22.23
N LEU A 195 14.21 -8.62 -22.43
CA LEU A 195 14.55 -7.77 -23.58
C LEU A 195 16.01 -7.31 -23.55
N ALA A 196 16.53 -6.95 -22.37
CA ALA A 196 17.93 -6.56 -22.20
C ALA A 196 18.89 -7.72 -22.47
N ALA A 197 18.49 -8.95 -22.19
CA ALA A 197 19.29 -10.16 -22.42
C ALA A 197 19.36 -10.61 -23.90
N SER A 198 18.71 -9.92 -24.84
CA SER A 198 18.74 -10.14 -26.31
C SER A 198 18.24 -11.50 -26.86
N HIS A 199 18.00 -12.50 -26.01
CA HIS A 199 17.71 -13.87 -26.46
C HIS A 199 16.25 -14.14 -26.90
N ILE A 200 15.28 -13.25 -26.62
CA ILE A 200 13.84 -13.58 -26.70
C ILE A 200 13.03 -12.60 -27.59
N SER A 201 13.65 -11.56 -28.14
CA SER A 201 12.98 -10.47 -28.87
C SER A 201 12.34 -10.86 -30.21
N LYS A 202 12.44 -12.11 -30.65
CA LYS A 202 11.92 -12.61 -31.94
C LYS A 202 10.49 -13.16 -31.88
N PHE A 203 9.85 -13.24 -30.71
CA PHE A 203 8.47 -13.72 -30.62
C PHE A 203 7.46 -12.61 -31.00
N PRO A 204 6.59 -12.83 -31.99
CA PRO A 204 5.66 -11.79 -32.48
C PRO A 204 4.59 -11.38 -31.45
N LEU A 205 4.34 -12.21 -30.43
CA LEU A 205 3.40 -11.91 -29.34
C LEU A 205 4.03 -11.14 -28.16
N TRP A 206 5.35 -10.93 -28.19
CA TRP A 206 6.08 -10.35 -27.06
C TRP A 206 5.59 -8.94 -26.68
N SER A 207 5.23 -8.13 -27.67
CA SER A 207 4.67 -6.78 -27.47
C SER A 207 3.28 -6.77 -26.81
N GLN A 208 2.58 -7.91 -26.80
CA GLN A 208 1.25 -8.04 -26.19
C GLN A 208 1.28 -8.51 -24.73
N PHE A 209 2.43 -8.98 -24.25
CA PHE A 209 2.55 -9.57 -22.91
C PHE A 209 2.30 -8.53 -21.81
N LEU A 210 2.88 -7.34 -21.92
CA LEU A 210 2.68 -6.26 -20.93
C LEU A 210 1.21 -5.82 -20.84
N PRO A 211 0.51 -5.51 -21.95
CA PRO A 211 -0.94 -5.29 -21.90
C PRO A 211 -1.72 -6.44 -21.25
N MET A 212 -1.39 -7.70 -21.55
CA MET A 212 -2.07 -8.87 -20.97
C MET A 212 -1.84 -8.99 -19.46
N ALA A 213 -0.64 -8.68 -18.97
CA ALA A 213 -0.34 -8.65 -17.54
C ALA A 213 -1.20 -7.60 -16.84
N TYR A 214 -1.30 -6.41 -17.43
CA TYR A 214 -2.13 -5.34 -16.91
C TYR A 214 -3.63 -5.69 -16.91
N TYR A 215 -4.13 -6.33 -17.97
CA TYR A 215 -5.50 -6.84 -18.00
C TYR A 215 -5.76 -7.87 -16.90
N SER A 216 -4.80 -8.74 -16.64
CA SER A 216 -4.90 -9.74 -15.57
C SER A 216 -4.94 -9.06 -14.20
N SER A 217 -4.14 -8.00 -14.00
CA SER A 217 -4.17 -7.16 -12.80
C SER A 217 -5.54 -6.49 -12.59
N LEU A 218 -6.12 -5.91 -13.65
CA LEU A 218 -7.49 -5.36 -13.59
C LEU A 218 -8.52 -6.43 -13.22
N LEU A 219 -8.43 -7.63 -13.78
CA LEU A 219 -9.33 -8.74 -13.44
C LEU A 219 -9.17 -9.18 -11.98
N ILE A 220 -7.95 -9.17 -11.45
CA ILE A 220 -7.70 -9.40 -10.01
C ILE A 220 -8.44 -8.34 -9.20
N TRP A 221 -8.27 -7.06 -9.51
CA TRP A 221 -8.97 -5.98 -8.78
C TRP A 221 -10.50 -6.11 -8.86
N VAL A 222 -11.06 -6.39 -10.04
CA VAL A 222 -12.49 -6.66 -10.21
C VAL A 222 -12.93 -7.84 -9.34
N GLY A 223 -12.20 -8.96 -9.37
CA GLY A 223 -12.51 -10.15 -8.58
C GLY A 223 -12.56 -9.88 -7.08
N TYR A 224 -11.61 -9.10 -6.56
CA TYR A 224 -11.58 -8.69 -5.15
C TYR A 224 -12.66 -7.67 -4.79
N LEU A 225 -13.03 -6.77 -5.70
CA LEU A 225 -14.11 -5.80 -5.49
C LEU A 225 -15.51 -6.44 -5.52
N LEU A 226 -15.68 -7.49 -6.33
CA LEU A 226 -16.94 -8.25 -6.41
C LEU A 226 -17.16 -9.09 -5.16
N LYS A 227 -16.11 -9.72 -4.62
CA LYS A 227 -16.21 -10.53 -3.41
C LYS A 227 -16.58 -9.65 -2.20
N PRO A 228 -17.60 -10.03 -1.41
CA PRO A 228 -17.88 -9.38 -0.15
C PRO A 228 -16.66 -9.56 0.76
N GLU A 229 -16.13 -8.44 1.26
CA GLU A 229 -15.04 -8.46 2.23
C GLU A 229 -15.58 -9.14 3.50
N PRO A 230 -14.96 -10.23 3.99
CA PRO A 230 -15.31 -10.78 5.29
C PRO A 230 -15.19 -9.64 6.29
N SER A 231 -16.21 -9.46 7.14
CA SER A 231 -16.13 -8.54 8.27
C SER A 231 -14.77 -8.74 8.95
N ARG A 232 -14.00 -7.67 9.10
CA ARG A 232 -12.69 -7.67 9.74
C ARG A 232 -12.88 -8.30 11.11
N GLU A 233 -12.66 -9.60 11.24
CA GLU A 233 -12.66 -10.25 12.54
C GLU A 233 -11.57 -9.52 13.31
N SER A 234 -11.96 -8.90 14.42
CA SER A 234 -11.02 -8.38 15.39
C SER A 234 -10.25 -9.59 15.90
N ILE A 235 -9.21 -9.99 15.17
CA ILE A 235 -8.27 -11.00 15.62
C ILE A 235 -7.82 -10.50 16.98
N GLN A 236 -8.17 -11.24 18.01
CA GLN A 236 -7.68 -11.01 19.36
C GLN A 236 -6.19 -11.35 19.31
N ILE A 237 -5.38 -10.35 18.95
CA ILE A 237 -3.93 -10.49 18.94
C ILE A 237 -3.55 -10.83 20.38
N PRO A 238 -2.87 -11.96 20.64
CA PRO A 238 -2.40 -12.29 21.98
C PRO A 238 -1.61 -11.11 22.55
N ILE A 239 -1.88 -10.75 23.80
CA ILE A 239 -1.29 -9.59 24.50
C ILE A 239 0.26 -9.69 24.52
N THR A 240 0.81 -10.88 24.30
CA THR A 240 2.24 -11.18 24.20
C THR A 240 2.87 -10.93 22.83
N SER A 241 2.12 -10.49 21.81
CA SER A 241 2.70 -10.32 20.47
C SER A 241 3.77 -9.21 20.45
N PRO A 242 4.95 -9.46 19.86
CA PRO A 242 5.99 -8.43 19.73
C PRO A 242 5.53 -7.16 19.01
N LEU A 243 4.57 -7.28 18.08
CA LEU A 243 4.01 -6.14 17.33
C LEU A 243 3.26 -5.15 18.24
N LEU A 244 2.57 -5.65 19.27
CA LEU A 244 1.90 -4.78 20.22
C LEU A 244 2.92 -3.98 21.03
N ARG A 245 4.01 -4.63 21.46
CA ARG A 245 5.12 -3.98 22.17
C ARG A 245 5.83 -2.94 21.30
N TRP A 246 6.06 -3.22 20.02
CA TRP A 246 6.60 -2.22 19.09
C TRP A 246 5.63 -1.07 18.84
N ASN A 247 4.33 -1.34 18.79
CA ASN A 247 3.31 -0.28 18.69
C ASN A 247 3.30 0.61 19.94
N GLU A 248 3.41 0.04 21.14
CA GLU A 248 3.55 0.82 22.39
C GLU A 248 4.82 1.67 22.40
N VAL A 249 5.97 1.11 22.01
CA VAL A 249 7.23 1.84 21.93
C VAL A 249 7.16 2.95 20.87
N ALA A 250 6.54 2.69 19.71
CA ALA A 250 6.31 3.71 18.69
C ALA A 250 5.39 4.85 19.18
N LEU A 251 4.35 4.52 19.95
CA LEU A 251 3.49 5.51 20.60
C LEU A 251 4.25 6.35 21.64
N GLN A 252 5.16 5.74 22.40
CA GLN A 252 5.99 6.44 23.39
C GLN A 252 7.06 7.34 22.75
N MET A 253 7.64 6.90 21.62
CA MET A 253 8.59 7.69 20.84
C MET A 253 7.91 8.83 20.06
N GLY A 254 6.64 8.66 19.68
CA GLY A 254 5.81 9.66 19.00
C GLY A 254 5.22 10.70 19.95
N HIS A 255 6.03 11.62 20.47
CA HIS A 255 5.52 12.83 21.12
C HIS A 255 4.79 13.73 20.09
N SER A 256 3.47 13.51 19.94
CA SER A 256 2.40 14.47 19.56
C SER A 256 1.39 13.86 18.58
N GLY A 257 0.13 13.73 19.01
CA GLY A 257 -1.03 13.82 18.10
C GLY A 257 -2.18 12.83 18.30
N GLY A 258 -1.97 11.67 18.93
CA GLY A 258 -3.02 10.65 19.05
C GLY A 258 -3.33 10.30 20.50
N LYS A 259 -4.29 10.98 21.13
CA LYS A 259 -4.91 10.49 22.38
C LYS A 259 -5.64 9.18 22.07
N VAL A 260 -4.98 8.05 22.25
CA VAL A 260 -5.65 6.75 22.33
C VAL A 260 -5.85 6.45 23.81
N ALA A 261 -7.12 6.39 24.21
CA ALA A 261 -7.52 5.80 25.48
C ALA A 261 -7.08 4.34 25.46
N LEU A 262 -5.99 4.03 26.14
CA LEU A 262 -5.69 2.66 26.50
C LEU A 262 -6.91 2.15 27.28
N LEU A 263 -7.58 1.14 26.72
CA LEU A 263 -8.58 0.37 27.42
C LEU A 263 -7.98 -0.10 28.76
N ASN A 264 -8.41 0.55 29.83
CA ASN A 264 -8.34 0.05 31.20
C ASN A 264 -6.96 -0.48 31.66
N GLN A 265 -5.90 0.32 31.55
CA GLN A 265 -4.92 0.29 32.63
C GLN A 265 -5.54 1.07 33.79
N GLU A 266 -6.15 0.36 34.75
CA GLU A 266 -6.44 1.01 36.03
C GLU A 266 -5.14 1.64 36.52
N PRO A 267 -5.12 2.96 36.82
CA PRO A 267 -3.91 3.62 37.22
C PRO A 267 -3.31 2.88 38.42
N PHE A 268 -1.98 2.79 38.46
CA PHE A 268 -1.25 2.09 39.51
C PHE A 268 -1.69 2.54 40.92
N MET A 269 -2.07 3.81 41.07
CA MET A 269 -2.51 4.40 42.33
C MET A 269 -3.72 3.70 42.96
N PRO A 270 -4.90 3.58 42.31
CA PRO A 270 -6.02 2.83 42.88
C PRO A 270 -5.72 1.34 43.12
N GLN A 271 -4.79 0.74 42.37
CA GLN A 271 -4.39 -0.65 42.61
C GLN A 271 -3.56 -0.80 43.89
N VAL A 272 -2.63 0.12 44.15
CA VAL A 272 -1.87 0.21 45.40
C VAL A 272 -2.79 0.52 46.57
N GLU A 273 -3.73 1.47 46.40
CA GLU A 273 -4.71 1.83 47.45
C GLU A 273 -5.54 0.61 47.89
N ARG A 274 -6.09 -0.17 46.95
CA ARG A 274 -6.83 -1.41 47.27
C ARG A 274 -5.94 -2.47 47.92
N MET A 275 -4.67 -2.57 47.52
CA MET A 275 -3.71 -3.51 48.12
C MET A 275 -3.40 -3.13 49.57
N VAL A 276 -3.16 -1.84 49.82
CA VAL A 276 -2.94 -1.28 51.16
C VAL A 276 -4.18 -1.45 52.02
N GLU A 277 -5.36 -1.18 51.49
CA GLU A 277 -6.63 -1.33 52.21
C GLU A 277 -6.90 -2.79 52.62
N LYS A 278 -6.60 -3.75 51.75
CA LYS A 278 -6.65 -5.19 52.09
C LYS A 278 -5.66 -5.56 53.19
N VAL A 279 -4.44 -5.02 53.15
CA VAL A 279 -3.43 -5.28 54.20
C VAL A 279 -3.87 -4.66 55.53
N LEU A 280 -4.37 -3.43 55.52
CA LEU A 280 -4.88 -2.75 56.72
C LEU A 280 -6.06 -3.48 57.33
N GLN A 281 -7.05 -3.89 56.52
CA GLN A 281 -8.19 -4.68 57.02
C GLN A 281 -7.74 -6.00 57.63
N LYS A 282 -6.79 -6.70 56.98
CA LYS A 282 -6.23 -7.95 57.52
C LYS A 282 -5.53 -7.72 58.87
N GLN A 283 -4.73 -6.66 59.00
CA GLN A 283 -4.08 -6.32 60.27
C GLN A 283 -5.08 -5.96 61.39
N VAL A 284 -6.16 -5.25 61.06
CA VAL A 284 -7.22 -4.90 62.03
C VAL A 284 -7.93 -6.15 62.54
N VAL A 285 -8.24 -7.09 61.65
CA VAL A 285 -8.88 -8.37 62.01
C VAL A 285 -7.94 -9.21 62.88
N GLU A 286 -6.65 -9.32 62.52
CA GLU A 286 -5.66 -10.03 63.32
C GLU A 286 -5.48 -9.42 64.72
N ARG A 287 -5.44 -8.09 64.84
CA ARG A 287 -5.39 -7.40 66.15
C ARG A 287 -6.65 -7.60 67.00
N ARG A 288 -7.83 -7.66 66.38
CA ARG A 288 -9.06 -7.99 67.13
C ARG A 288 -9.03 -9.42 67.63
N ARG A 289 -8.60 -10.37 66.78
CA ARG A 289 -8.50 -11.79 67.15
C ARG A 289 -7.48 -12.01 68.29
N SER A 290 -6.33 -11.33 68.26
CA SER A 290 -5.36 -11.43 69.35
C SER A 290 -5.86 -10.83 70.67
N ARG A 291 -6.60 -9.71 70.64
CA ARG A 291 -7.25 -9.16 71.86
C ARG A 291 -8.33 -10.07 72.43
N TYR A 292 -9.14 -10.70 71.58
CA TYR A 292 -10.14 -11.67 72.04
C TYR A 292 -9.48 -12.88 72.73
N GLN A 293 -8.38 -13.40 72.16
CA GLN A 293 -7.62 -14.49 72.75
C GLN A 293 -6.93 -14.09 74.07
N ALA A 294 -6.41 -12.86 74.17
CA ALA A 294 -5.82 -12.36 75.41
C ALA A 294 -6.87 -12.15 76.52
N ALA A 295 -8.11 -11.77 76.17
CA ALA A 295 -9.20 -11.57 77.12
C ALA A 295 -9.85 -12.88 77.60
N HIS A 296 -9.76 -13.96 76.84
CA HIS A 296 -10.32 -15.28 77.19
C HIS A 296 -9.26 -16.31 77.63
N GLY A 297 -7.97 -16.00 77.47
CA GLY A 297 -6.86 -16.83 77.95
C GLY A 297 -6.43 -16.56 79.39
N SER A 298 -7.10 -15.65 80.11
CA SER A 298 -6.80 -15.30 81.51
C SER A 298 -7.77 -15.93 82.53
N GLU A 299 -8.69 -16.79 82.10
CA GLU A 299 -9.66 -17.49 82.98
C GLU A 299 -9.38 -19.00 83.13
N SER A 300 -8.17 -19.46 82.82
CA SER A 300 -7.71 -20.83 83.09
C SER A 300 -6.63 -20.89 84.15
#